data_AF-A0A7G3FIP3-F1
#
_entry.id   AF-A0A7G3FIP3-F1
#
_cell.length_a   1.000
_cell.length_b   1.000
_cell.length_c   1.000
_cell.angle_alpha   90.00
_cell.angle_beta   90.00
_cell.angle_gamma   90.00
#
_symmetry.space_group_name_H-M   'P 1'
#
loop_
_entity.id
_entity.type
_entity.pdbx_description
1 polymer ?
#
loop_
_entity_poly.entity_id
_entity_poly.type
_entity_poly.pdbx_seq_one_letter_code
_entity_poly.pdbx_strand_id
1 'polypeptide(L)'
;MTCTVVGWVDLFTRPCYKDIIINSLRYCINHKGLMVHAYVIMTSHIHMLVSAKHGYLLPSIIRDFKTYTSKQLVKEIQEVNESRKEWLLNKFAFEANRKVRGKSFKLWRDGFHPVEILNGEMLYQK
;
A
#
# COMPACT_ATOMS: atom_id res chain seq x y z
N MET A 1 -1.32 11.34 1.60
CA MET A 1 -0.81 10.49 0.49
C MET A 1 -1.79 9.38 0.13
N THR A 2 -1.68 8.82 -1.08
CA THR A 2 -2.53 7.71 -1.56
C THR A 2 -1.66 6.55 -2.08
N CYS A 3 -1.96 5.32 -1.66
CA CYS A 3 -1.40 4.10 -2.22
C CYS A 3 -2.48 3.34 -3.01
N THR A 4 -2.33 3.24 -4.33
CA THR A 4 -3.35 2.67 -5.23
C THR A 4 -2.89 1.33 -5.80
N VAL A 5 -3.77 0.33 -5.79
CA VAL A 5 -3.54 -0.97 -6.43
C VAL A 5 -3.51 -0.77 -7.96
N VAL A 6 -2.60 -1.45 -8.66
CA VAL A 6 -2.51 -1.38 -10.13
C VAL A 6 -3.83 -1.76 -10.78
N GLY A 7 -4.17 -1.10 -11.88
CA GLY A 7 -5.45 -1.31 -12.56
C GLY A 7 -6.69 -0.96 -11.74
N TRP A 8 -6.55 -0.27 -10.59
CA TRP A 8 -7.66 0.01 -9.66
C TRP A 8 -8.40 -1.25 -9.18
N VAL A 9 -7.67 -2.37 -9.09
CA VAL A 9 -8.25 -3.64 -8.65
C VAL A 9 -8.78 -3.53 -7.22
N ASP A 10 -10.05 -3.92 -7.02
CA ASP A 10 -10.70 -4.01 -5.71
C ASP A 10 -10.16 -5.20 -4.91
N LEU A 11 -8.97 -5.03 -4.35
CA LEU A 11 -8.29 -6.04 -3.55
C LEU A 11 -8.81 -6.06 -2.11
N PHE A 12 -9.04 -4.90 -1.50
CA PHE A 12 -9.37 -4.78 -0.08
C PHE A 12 -10.87 -5.03 0.21
N THR A 13 -11.48 -5.96 -0.50
CA THR A 13 -12.87 -6.39 -0.25
C THR A 13 -12.96 -7.42 0.89
N ARG A 14 -11.86 -8.12 1.20
CA ARG A 14 -11.79 -9.12 2.29
C ARG A 14 -11.01 -8.59 3.50
N PRO A 15 -11.39 -8.96 4.74
CA PRO A 15 -10.70 -8.54 5.95
C PRO A 15 -9.21 -8.95 5.99
N CYS A 16 -8.87 -10.18 5.59
CA CYS A 16 -7.49 -10.67 5.63
C CYS A 16 -6.48 -9.76 4.90
N TYR A 17 -6.87 -9.20 3.75
CA TYR A 17 -6.03 -8.26 3.02
C TYR A 17 -5.89 -6.91 3.75
N LYS A 18 -6.94 -6.44 4.44
CA LYS A 18 -6.89 -5.23 5.27
C LYS A 18 -6.02 -5.44 6.50
N ASP A 19 -6.05 -6.61 7.11
CA ASP A 19 -5.25 -6.95 8.29
C ASP A 19 -3.76 -6.88 7.99
N ILE A 20 -3.32 -7.33 6.80
CA ILE A 20 -1.92 -7.18 6.35
C ILE A 20 -1.50 -5.71 6.29
N ILE A 21 -2.37 -4.83 5.79
CA ILE A 21 -2.11 -3.39 5.75
C ILE A 21 -2.00 -2.81 7.16
N ILE A 22 -2.96 -3.11 8.03
CA ILE A 22 -3.01 -2.60 9.41
C ILE A 22 -1.79 -3.07 10.20
N ASN A 23 -1.43 -4.35 10.08
CA ASN A 23 -0.26 -4.91 10.77
C ASN A 23 1.05 -4.30 10.24
N SER A 24 1.16 -4.06 8.93
CA SER A 24 2.32 -3.38 8.37
C SER A 24 2.42 -1.91 8.82
N LEU A 25 1.29 -1.20 8.94
CA LEU A 25 1.27 0.16 9.52
C LEU A 25 1.72 0.15 10.97
N ARG A 26 1.19 -0.76 11.80
CA ARG A 26 1.61 -0.94 13.20
C ARG A 26 3.11 -1.20 13.32
N TYR A 27 3.65 -2.08 12.48
CA TYR A 27 5.09 -2.33 12.44
C TYR A 27 5.90 -1.07 12.10
N CYS A 28 5.47 -0.31 11.09
CA CYS A 28 6.13 0.94 10.73
C CYS A 28 6.07 2.00 11.83
N ILE A 29 4.97 2.07 12.59
CA ILE A 29 4.83 2.97 13.74
C ILE A 29 5.82 2.57 14.85
N ASN A 30 5.86 1.29 15.20
CA ASN A 30 6.64 0.80 16.33
C ASN A 30 8.16 0.75 16.05
N HIS A 31 8.56 0.51 14.80
CA HIS A 31 9.96 0.19 14.48
C HIS A 31 10.61 1.10 13.42
N LYS A 32 9.82 1.85 12.64
CA LYS A 32 10.34 2.66 11.51
C LYS A 32 10.09 4.16 11.66
N GLY A 33 9.61 4.62 12.81
CA GLY A 33 9.36 6.04 13.07
C GLY A 33 8.22 6.62 12.23
N LEU A 34 7.28 5.79 11.74
CA LEU A 34 6.07 6.30 11.09
C LEU A 34 5.13 6.92 12.12
N MET A 35 4.57 8.07 11.80
CA MET A 35 3.46 8.66 12.55
C MET A 35 2.23 8.66 11.65
N VAL A 36 1.16 8.02 12.10
CA VAL A 36 -0.12 7.94 11.37
C VAL A 36 -1.14 8.79 12.10
N HIS A 37 -1.62 9.83 11.42
CA HIS A 37 -2.61 10.77 11.96
C HIS A 37 -4.02 10.36 11.57
N ALA A 38 -4.20 9.87 10.34
CA ALA A 38 -5.45 9.33 9.84
C ALA A 38 -5.19 8.36 8.69
N TYR A 39 -6.09 7.39 8.48
CA TYR A 39 -6.10 6.57 7.28
C TYR A 39 -7.49 6.05 6.96
N VAL A 40 -7.72 5.72 5.69
CA VAL A 40 -8.89 4.98 5.23
C VAL A 40 -8.45 3.96 4.17
N ILE A 41 -8.97 2.74 4.29
CA ILE A 41 -8.74 1.66 3.32
C ILE A 41 -10.00 1.52 2.47
N MET A 42 -9.93 2.04 1.25
CA MET A 42 -10.95 1.84 0.21
C MET A 42 -10.73 0.47 -0.45
N THR A 43 -11.64 0.03 -1.31
CA THR A 43 -11.55 -1.29 -1.96
C THR A 43 -10.30 -1.45 -2.84
N SER A 44 -9.85 -0.38 -3.51
CA SER A 44 -8.73 -0.41 -4.46
C SER A 44 -7.52 0.46 -4.09
N HIS A 45 -7.61 1.22 -2.99
CA HIS A 45 -6.56 2.15 -2.59
C HIS A 45 -6.66 2.53 -1.11
N ILE A 46 -5.59 3.12 -0.59
CA ILE A 46 -5.48 3.56 0.79
C ILE A 46 -5.13 5.04 0.79
N HIS A 47 -5.89 5.86 1.51
CA HIS A 47 -5.50 7.22 1.85
C HIS A 47 -4.91 7.25 3.24
N MET A 48 -3.80 7.95 3.41
CA MET A 48 -3.13 8.09 4.70
C MET A 48 -2.62 9.52 4.88
N LEU A 49 -2.86 10.07 6.06
CA LEU A 49 -2.21 11.27 6.58
C LEU A 49 -1.11 10.82 7.53
N VAL A 50 0.15 10.98 7.11
CA VAL A 50 1.30 10.42 7.81
C VAL A 50 2.47 11.38 7.78
N SER A 51 3.32 11.29 8.79
CA SER A 51 4.62 11.95 8.84
C SER A 51 5.68 10.98 9.36
N ALA A 52 6.95 11.37 9.31
CA ALA A 52 8.05 10.62 9.89
C ALA A 52 8.58 11.34 11.13
N LYS A 53 8.99 10.56 12.14
CA LYS A 53 9.75 11.08 13.29
C LYS A 53 11.08 11.68 12.81
N HIS A 54 11.63 12.61 13.58
CA HIS A 54 12.94 13.20 13.30
C HIS A 54 14.01 12.11 13.11
N GLY A 55 14.90 12.29 12.13
CA GLY A 55 15.91 11.29 11.76
C GLY A 55 15.43 10.16 10.83
N TYR A 56 14.13 10.04 10.56
CA TYR A 56 13.58 9.07 9.61
C TYR A 56 13.12 9.74 8.31
N LEU A 57 13.35 9.06 7.18
CA LEU A 57 12.89 9.53 5.88
C LEU A 57 11.55 8.87 5.51
N LEU A 58 10.49 9.68 5.45
CA LEU A 58 9.15 9.20 5.05
C LEU A 58 9.15 8.43 3.72
N PRO A 59 9.85 8.86 2.65
CA PRO A 59 9.91 8.09 1.40
C PRO A 59 10.47 6.66 1.59
N SER A 60 11.47 6.49 2.46
CA SER A 60 12.05 5.18 2.77
C SER A 60 11.06 4.29 3.52
N ILE A 61 10.34 4.83 4.50
CA ILE A 61 9.31 4.09 5.25
C ILE A 61 8.21 3.61 4.30
N ILE A 62 7.70 4.51 3.44
CA ILE A 62 6.61 4.18 2.50
C ILE A 62 7.06 3.18 1.44
N ARG A 63 8.29 3.31 0.92
CA ARG A 63 8.88 2.32 0.00
C ARG A 63 8.91 0.93 0.64
N ASP A 64 9.36 0.83 1.88
CA ASP A 64 9.46 -0.44 2.58
C ASP A 64 8.09 -1.02 2.91
N PHE A 65 7.14 -0.17 3.36
CA PHE A 65 5.74 -0.54 3.57
C PHE A 65 5.13 -1.15 2.29
N LYS A 66 5.26 -0.46 1.16
CA LYS A 66 4.75 -0.95 -0.14
C LYS A 66 5.44 -2.25 -0.57
N THR A 67 6.73 -2.39 -0.30
CA THR A 67 7.49 -3.60 -0.64
C THR A 67 7.05 -4.80 0.19
N TYR A 68 6.92 -4.62 1.51
CA TYR A 68 6.48 -5.67 2.42
C TYR A 68 5.04 -6.09 2.14
N THR A 69 4.11 -5.12 2.09
CA THR A 69 2.69 -5.39 1.84
C THR A 69 2.47 -6.03 0.47
N SER A 70 3.21 -5.63 -0.57
CA SER A 70 3.09 -6.28 -1.88
C SER A 70 3.46 -7.76 -1.84
N LYS A 71 4.47 -8.16 -1.06
CA LYS A 71 4.85 -9.57 -0.92
C LYS A 71 3.82 -10.35 -0.11
N GLN A 72 3.39 -9.80 1.03
CA GLN A 72 2.43 -10.46 1.91
C GLN A 72 1.05 -10.61 1.25
N LEU A 73 0.56 -9.59 0.55
CA LEU A 73 -0.72 -9.66 -0.14
C LEU A 73 -0.71 -10.69 -1.27
N VAL A 74 0.37 -10.78 -2.05
CA VAL A 74 0.49 -11.81 -3.10
C VAL A 74 0.51 -13.20 -2.49
N LYS A 75 1.26 -13.39 -1.40
CA LYS A 75 1.28 -14.65 -0.64
C LYS A 75 -0.13 -15.00 -0.13
N GLU A 76 -0.81 -14.05 0.49
CA GLU A 76 -2.17 -14.25 1.01
C GLU A 76 -3.14 -14.66 -0.09
N ILE A 77 -3.10 -14.01 -1.26
CA ILE A 77 -3.93 -14.39 -2.43
C ILE A 77 -3.69 -15.85 -2.82
N GLN A 78 -2.45 -16.35 -2.72
CA GLN A 78 -2.12 -17.73 -3.04
C GLN A 78 -2.65 -18.73 -2.00
N GLU A 79 -2.69 -18.35 -0.73
CA GLU A 79 -3.02 -19.23 0.40
C GLU A 79 -4.53 -19.27 0.69
N VAL A 80 -5.24 -18.14 0.58
CA VAL A 80 -6.68 -18.08 0.93
C VAL A 80 -7.57 -18.65 -0.18
N ASN A 81 -8.79 -19.07 0.20
CA ASN A 81 -9.83 -19.45 -0.75
C ASN A 81 -10.55 -18.19 -1.30
N GLU A 82 -9.94 -17.55 -2.29
CA GLU A 82 -10.49 -16.41 -3.05
C GLU A 82 -10.87 -16.87 -4.46
N SER A 83 -12.13 -16.67 -4.87
CA SER A 83 -12.64 -17.06 -6.19
C SER A 83 -11.93 -16.31 -7.33
N ARG A 84 -11.46 -15.09 -7.07
CA ARG A 84 -10.70 -14.28 -8.04
C ARG A 84 -9.20 -14.57 -8.06
N LYS A 85 -8.70 -15.60 -7.35
CA LYS A 85 -7.27 -15.88 -7.14
C LYS A 85 -6.46 -15.85 -8.44
N GLU A 86 -6.84 -16.67 -9.42
CA GLU A 86 -6.12 -16.78 -10.68
C GLU A 86 -6.13 -15.44 -11.44
N TRP A 87 -7.29 -14.79 -11.50
CA TRP A 87 -7.43 -13.49 -12.15
C TRP A 87 -6.55 -12.42 -11.49
N LEU A 88 -6.51 -12.36 -10.15
CA LEU A 88 -5.67 -11.42 -9.40
C LEU A 88 -4.19 -11.64 -9.67
N LEU A 89 -3.73 -12.89 -9.58
CA LEU A 89 -2.32 -13.25 -9.81
C LEU A 89 -1.90 -12.96 -11.25
N ASN A 90 -2.72 -13.34 -12.23
CA ASN A 90 -2.46 -13.05 -13.64
C ASN A 90 -2.42 -11.55 -13.91
N LYS A 91 -3.35 -10.78 -13.33
CA LYS A 91 -3.35 -9.31 -13.45
C LYS A 91 -2.07 -8.70 -12.88
N PHE A 92 -1.65 -9.11 -11.68
CA PHE A 92 -0.45 -8.56 -11.04
C PHE A 92 0.85 -9.03 -11.70
N ALA A 93 0.88 -10.22 -12.30
CA ALA A 93 2.01 -10.71 -13.09
C ALA A 93 2.13 -9.92 -14.41
N PHE A 94 1.01 -9.71 -15.11
CA PHE A 94 0.96 -8.89 -16.31
C PHE A 94 1.49 -7.46 -16.06
N GLU A 95 1.05 -6.81 -14.97
CA GLU A 95 1.52 -5.47 -14.61
C GLU A 95 3.00 -5.42 -14.21
N ALA A 96 3.59 -6.54 -13.77
CA ALA A 96 5.00 -6.66 -13.47
C ALA A 96 5.86 -6.77 -14.74
N ASN A 97 5.43 -7.62 -15.68
CA ASN A 97 6.13 -7.90 -16.95
C ASN A 97 6.21 -6.68 -17.88
N ARG A 98 5.35 -5.67 -17.69
CA ARG A 98 5.43 -4.39 -18.41
C ARG A 98 6.68 -3.57 -18.08
N LYS A 99 7.44 -3.95 -17.05
CA LYS A 99 8.72 -3.32 -16.68
C LYS A 99 9.87 -4.33 -16.76
N VAL A 100 11.02 -3.88 -17.27
CA VAL A 100 12.26 -4.67 -17.42
C VAL A 100 12.87 -5.16 -16.07
N ARG A 101 12.30 -4.78 -14.93
CA ARG A 101 12.78 -5.20 -13.61
C ARG A 101 12.10 -6.50 -13.21
N GLY A 102 12.86 -7.61 -13.21
CA GLY A 102 12.42 -9.00 -12.96
C GLY A 102 11.72 -9.28 -11.61
N LYS A 103 10.59 -8.63 -11.34
CA LYS A 103 9.66 -8.96 -10.27
C LYS A 103 8.55 -9.83 -10.84
N SER A 104 8.18 -10.89 -10.13
CA SER A 104 7.09 -11.79 -10.55
C SER A 104 5.70 -11.13 -10.47
N PHE A 105 5.51 -10.16 -9.56
CA PHE A 105 4.22 -9.49 -9.35
C PHE A 105 4.39 -8.00 -9.03
N LYS A 106 3.43 -7.19 -9.47
CA LYS A 106 3.33 -5.76 -9.15
C LYS A 106 1.93 -5.45 -8.63
N LEU A 107 1.85 -5.08 -7.36
CA LEU A 107 0.57 -4.77 -6.71
C LEU A 107 0.28 -3.27 -6.68
N TRP A 108 1.25 -2.45 -6.31
CA TRP A 108 1.06 -1.00 -6.18
C TRP A 108 1.41 -0.25 -7.46
N ARG A 109 0.67 0.82 -7.76
CA ARG A 109 1.10 1.84 -8.73
C ARG A 109 2.44 2.43 -8.33
N ASP A 110 3.21 2.84 -9.33
CA ASP A 110 4.49 3.54 -9.10
C ASP A 110 4.26 4.92 -8.51
N GLY A 111 5.26 5.40 -7.78
CA GLY A 111 5.17 6.64 -7.05
C GLY A 111 4.26 6.55 -5.83
N PHE A 112 4.29 7.62 -5.08
CA PHE A 112 3.24 8.06 -4.19
C PHE A 112 3.07 9.53 -4.55
N HIS A 113 1.85 10.07 -4.56
CA HIS A 113 1.64 11.50 -4.68
C HIS A 113 1.57 12.06 -3.24
N PRO A 114 2.69 12.45 -2.62
CA PRO A 114 2.64 13.18 -1.37
C PRO A 114 2.07 14.56 -1.69
N VAL A 115 0.88 14.85 -1.18
CA VAL A 115 0.50 16.23 -0.95
C VAL A 115 1.09 16.57 0.40
N GLU A 116 2.13 17.40 0.40
CA GLU A 116 2.71 17.92 1.63
C GLU A 116 1.71 18.92 2.23
N ILE A 117 1.32 18.68 3.48
CA ILE A 117 0.41 19.57 4.19
C ILE A 117 1.28 20.54 4.97
N LEU A 118 1.36 21.77 4.49
CA LEU A 118 2.21 22.82 5.06
C LEU A 118 1.48 23.67 6.11
N ASN A 119 0.15 23.66 6.12
CA ASN A 119 -0.67 24.45 7.04
C ASN A 119 -2.04 23.79 7.33
N GLY A 120 -2.73 24.30 8.37
CA GLY A 120 -3.99 23.74 8.86
C GLY A 120 -5.17 23.83 7.89
N GLU A 121 -5.17 24.80 6.98
CA GLU A 121 -6.22 24.97 5.96
C GLU A 121 -6.21 23.86 4.92
N MET A 122 -5.03 23.32 4.59
CA MET A 122 -4.87 22.18 3.68
C MET A 122 -5.41 20.86 4.25
N LEU A 123 -5.67 20.76 5.56
CA LEU A 123 -6.30 19.57 6.16
C LEU A 123 -7.78 19.45 5.78
N TYR A 124 -8.45 20.57 5.46
CA TYR A 124 -9.89 20.62 5.19
C TYR A 124 -10.26 20.52 3.71
N GLN A 125 -9.27 20.45 2.81
CA GLN A 125 -9.53 20.30 1.37
C GLN A 125 -9.55 18.82 0.96
N LYS A 126 -10.64 18.12 1.31
CA LYS A 126 -11.04 16.86 0.66
C LYS A 126 -12.53 16.58 0.79
#